data_AF-A0A524PQC4-F1
#
_entry.id   AF-A0A524PQC4-F1
#
_cell.length_a   1.000
_cell.length_b   1.000
_cell.length_c   1.000
_cell.angle_alpha   90.00
_cell.angle_beta   90.00
_cell.angle_gamma   90.00
#
_symmetry.space_group_name_H-M   'P 1'
#
loop_
_entity.id
_entity.type
_entity.pdbx_description
1 polymer ?
#
loop_
_entity_poly.entity_id
_entity_poly.type
_entity_poly.pdbx_seq_one_letter_code
_entity_poly.pdbx_strand_id
1 'polypeptide(L)'
;MEDQGLDAIREDPNRFLRRLPELVETSMGVRVWAGLVQAVERRVGEPLGLQPSISGKLDWDQASSDLQEALIAAWDRRSETLLIEIENDLELAISRMDTLTERDRLRLLVQMSYGQRSFFDRKTHQRQSVMVARLSYPYYAAEIIDDHKADRLTQMVLEHLEKARATLEIALGQAEFHRLATATLDQLEERTREHLRNSLSDSLYKTLSTGTLHDQPPEQAYQILRALGNQLLTRTYRELFLSVADREWVEYLTQMEALRTSIGLEAYGQRDPLVQYKSRAFDLFAALLDTIRAGMVSRMFRLRAAAPVSAGMGVAPAQGPASPAPRASTPESTPGPGASKRRRKRR
;
A
#
# COMPACT_ATOMS: atom_id res chain seq x y z
N MET A 1 36.49 -40.92 -11.47
CA MET A 1 35.85 -41.35 -12.74
C MET A 1 36.58 -40.81 -13.98
N GLU A 2 37.66 -40.02 -13.87
CA GLU A 2 38.33 -39.42 -15.04
C GLU A 2 39.30 -40.35 -15.78
N ASP A 3 39.88 -41.36 -15.12
CA ASP A 3 40.90 -42.24 -15.75
C ASP A 3 40.32 -43.23 -16.78
N GLN A 4 39.12 -43.77 -16.52
CA GLN A 4 38.51 -44.77 -17.42
C GLN A 4 38.00 -44.19 -18.74
N GLY A 5 37.74 -42.87 -18.80
CA GLY A 5 37.27 -42.21 -20.01
C GLY A 5 38.40 -41.92 -21.01
N LEU A 6 39.58 -41.55 -20.50
CA LEU A 6 40.75 -41.23 -21.32
C LEU A 6 41.40 -42.48 -21.93
N ASP A 7 41.43 -43.60 -21.19
CA ASP A 7 41.93 -44.87 -21.72
C ASP A 7 40.99 -45.46 -22.79
N ALA A 8 39.67 -45.33 -22.62
CA ALA A 8 38.70 -45.75 -23.63
C ALA A 8 38.77 -44.95 -24.95
N ILE A 9 39.21 -43.69 -24.91
CA ILE A 9 39.46 -42.86 -26.11
C ILE A 9 40.71 -43.32 -26.85
N ARG A 10 41.73 -43.80 -26.12
CA ARG A 10 42.99 -44.28 -26.70
C ARG A 10 42.88 -45.64 -27.36
N GLU A 11 42.03 -46.53 -26.84
CA GLU A 11 41.87 -47.90 -27.35
C GLU A 11 40.91 -48.03 -28.55
N ASP A 12 39.82 -47.25 -28.60
CA ASP A 12 38.87 -47.27 -29.73
C ASP A 12 38.18 -45.90 -29.94
N PRO A 13 38.79 -44.99 -30.73
CA PRO A 13 38.25 -43.66 -31.01
C PRO A 13 36.87 -43.68 -31.66
N ASN A 14 36.58 -44.70 -32.49
CA ASN A 14 35.31 -44.79 -33.22
C ASN A 14 34.14 -45.15 -32.29
N ARG A 15 34.40 -45.97 -31.26
CA ARG A 15 33.42 -46.28 -30.22
C ARG A 15 33.07 -45.06 -29.37
N PHE A 16 34.04 -44.21 -29.08
CA PHE A 16 33.81 -42.95 -28.38
C PHE A 16 32.99 -41.97 -29.22
N LEU A 17 33.32 -41.81 -30.51
CA LEU A 17 32.57 -40.95 -31.44
C LEU A 17 31.08 -41.33 -31.52
N ARG A 18 30.75 -42.63 -31.42
CA ARG A 18 29.35 -43.09 -31.40
C ARG A 18 28.59 -42.73 -30.12
N ARG A 19 29.30 -42.52 -28.99
CA ARG A 19 28.72 -42.17 -27.68
C ARG A 19 28.66 -40.66 -27.43
N LEU A 20 29.38 -39.85 -28.20
CA LEU A 20 29.40 -38.40 -28.06
C LEU A 20 28.00 -37.76 -28.09
N PRO A 21 27.08 -38.11 -29.01
CA PRO A 21 25.75 -37.50 -29.04
C PRO A 21 24.97 -37.72 -27.75
N GLU A 22 25.00 -38.93 -27.18
CA GLU A 22 24.31 -39.28 -25.93
C GLU A 22 24.92 -38.55 -24.72
N LEU A 23 26.25 -38.42 -24.68
CA LEU A 23 26.96 -37.66 -23.64
C LEU A 23 26.64 -36.16 -23.71
N VAL A 24 26.58 -35.60 -24.93
CA VAL A 24 26.18 -34.21 -25.16
C VAL A 24 24.71 -33.99 -24.78
N GLU A 25 23.79 -34.85 -25.24
CA GLU A 25 22.37 -34.79 -24.88
C GLU A 25 22.17 -34.84 -23.36
N THR A 26 22.86 -35.76 -22.68
CA THR A 26 22.80 -35.90 -21.21
C THR A 26 23.35 -34.66 -20.50
N SER A 27 24.52 -34.17 -20.91
CA SER A 27 25.16 -32.99 -20.29
C SER A 27 24.37 -31.70 -20.51
N MET A 28 23.76 -31.52 -21.70
CA MET A 28 22.90 -30.38 -21.99
C MET A 28 21.58 -30.48 -21.22
N GLY A 29 20.97 -31.67 -21.16
CA GLY A 29 19.73 -31.91 -20.41
C GLY A 29 19.88 -31.56 -18.93
N VAL A 30 20.95 -32.04 -18.28
CA VAL A 30 21.26 -31.72 -16.87
C VAL A 30 21.44 -30.21 -16.65
N ARG A 31 22.16 -29.53 -17.54
CA ARG A 31 22.38 -28.07 -17.43
C ARG A 31 21.07 -27.29 -17.60
N VAL A 32 20.23 -27.68 -18.57
CA VAL A 32 18.92 -27.04 -18.79
C VAL A 32 18.01 -27.26 -17.59
N TRP A 33 17.93 -28.49 -17.10
CA TRP A 33 17.14 -28.84 -15.91
C TRP A 33 17.56 -28.03 -14.68
N ALA A 34 18.86 -28.00 -14.37
CA ALA A 34 19.37 -27.22 -13.25
C ALA A 34 19.05 -25.72 -13.39
N GLY A 35 19.15 -25.18 -14.61
CA GLY A 35 18.78 -23.80 -14.91
C GLY A 35 17.29 -23.52 -14.72
N LEU A 36 16.43 -24.44 -15.16
CA LEU A 36 14.97 -24.35 -14.97
C LEU A 36 14.59 -24.40 -13.50
N VAL A 37 15.08 -25.41 -12.74
CA VAL A 37 14.83 -25.52 -11.30
C VAL A 37 15.27 -24.23 -10.60
N GLN A 38 16.48 -23.72 -10.89
CA GLN A 38 16.96 -22.49 -10.27
C GLN A 38 16.11 -21.25 -10.65
N ALA A 39 15.65 -21.15 -11.90
CA ALA A 39 14.80 -20.05 -12.33
C ALA A 39 13.43 -20.09 -11.62
N VAL A 40 12.86 -21.29 -11.47
CA VAL A 40 11.60 -21.50 -10.77
C VAL A 40 11.76 -21.22 -9.27
N GLU A 41 12.80 -21.76 -8.61
CA GLU A 41 13.11 -21.48 -7.20
C GLU A 41 13.27 -19.99 -6.91
N ARG A 42 13.95 -19.25 -7.80
CA ARG A 42 14.07 -17.78 -7.66
C ARG A 42 12.72 -17.07 -7.76
N ARG A 43 11.80 -17.57 -8.59
CA ARG A 43 10.47 -16.99 -8.78
C ARG A 43 9.53 -17.33 -7.63
N VAL A 44 9.58 -18.56 -7.13
CA VAL A 44 8.80 -19.03 -5.98
C VAL A 44 9.33 -18.42 -4.69
N GLY A 45 10.64 -18.18 -4.61
CA GLY A 45 11.34 -17.62 -3.45
C GLY A 45 11.73 -18.65 -2.40
N GLU A 46 11.60 -19.94 -2.71
CA GLU A 46 11.86 -21.08 -1.82
C GLU A 46 12.54 -22.23 -2.58
N PRO A 47 13.37 -23.05 -1.93
CA PRO A 47 13.99 -24.21 -2.55
C PRO A 47 12.95 -25.33 -2.78
N LEU A 48 12.97 -25.90 -3.98
CA LEU A 48 12.07 -26.99 -4.36
C LEU A 48 12.60 -28.36 -3.90
N GLY A 49 13.87 -28.44 -3.53
CA GLY A 49 14.50 -29.69 -3.07
C GLY A 49 14.77 -30.70 -4.20
N LEU A 50 14.57 -30.30 -5.47
CA LEU A 50 14.86 -31.12 -6.64
C LEU A 50 16.38 -31.18 -6.86
N GLN A 51 16.90 -32.38 -7.11
CA GLN A 51 18.32 -32.54 -7.40
C GLN A 51 18.64 -32.02 -8.81
N PRO A 52 19.66 -31.15 -8.96
CA PRO A 52 20.08 -30.62 -10.26
C PRO A 52 20.86 -31.62 -11.12
N SER A 53 21.24 -32.77 -10.56
CA SER A 53 22.10 -33.78 -11.21
C SER A 53 21.34 -35.10 -11.36
N ILE A 54 21.00 -35.45 -12.60
CA ILE A 54 20.35 -36.72 -12.92
C ILE A 54 21.40 -37.68 -13.49
N SER A 55 21.46 -38.88 -12.94
CA SER A 55 22.38 -39.92 -13.40
C SER A 55 21.82 -40.60 -14.65
N GLY A 56 22.09 -40.05 -15.82
CA GLY A 56 21.71 -40.64 -17.11
C GLY A 56 20.86 -39.74 -18.00
N LYS A 57 20.26 -40.32 -19.05
CA LYS A 57 19.40 -39.60 -19.99
C LYS A 57 18.19 -39.04 -19.24
N LEU A 58 17.95 -37.74 -19.41
CA LEU A 58 16.84 -37.04 -18.77
C LEU A 58 15.51 -37.46 -19.39
N ASP A 59 14.61 -37.98 -18.56
CA ASP A 59 13.20 -38.17 -18.92
C ASP A 59 12.43 -36.88 -18.60
N TRP A 60 11.98 -36.19 -19.65
CA TRP A 60 11.31 -34.90 -19.52
C TRP A 60 9.90 -35.01 -18.94
N ASP A 61 9.22 -36.13 -19.15
CA ASP A 61 7.86 -36.32 -18.63
C ASP A 61 7.92 -36.54 -17.12
N GLN A 62 8.86 -37.37 -16.65
CA GLN A 62 9.11 -37.56 -15.22
C GLN A 62 9.59 -36.26 -14.56
N ALA A 63 10.54 -35.55 -15.19
CA ALA A 63 11.04 -34.28 -14.65
C ALA A 63 9.94 -33.22 -14.54
N SER A 64 9.00 -33.17 -15.50
CA SER A 64 7.83 -32.30 -15.43
C SER A 64 6.92 -32.68 -14.27
N SER A 65 6.66 -33.97 -14.06
CA SER A 65 5.85 -34.46 -12.93
C SER A 65 6.49 -34.10 -11.59
N ASP A 66 7.79 -34.39 -11.44
CA ASP A 66 8.55 -34.08 -10.22
C ASP A 66 8.55 -32.57 -9.92
N LEU A 67 8.65 -31.73 -10.96
CA LEU A 67 8.57 -30.28 -10.82
C LEU A 67 7.19 -29.83 -10.34
N GLN A 68 6.12 -30.40 -10.91
CA GLN A 68 4.74 -30.08 -10.52
C GLN A 68 4.47 -30.49 -9.07
N GLU A 69 4.86 -31.70 -8.69
CA GLU A 69 4.72 -32.18 -7.30
C GLU A 69 5.50 -31.30 -6.32
N ALA A 70 6.75 -30.96 -6.64
CA ALA A 70 7.56 -30.09 -5.79
C ALA A 70 6.98 -28.67 -5.68
N LEU A 71 6.39 -28.14 -6.75
CA LEU A 71 5.71 -26.85 -6.75
C LEU A 71 4.46 -26.86 -5.88
N ILE A 72 3.62 -27.89 -5.98
CA ILE A 72 2.43 -28.06 -5.13
C ILE A 72 2.87 -28.17 -3.66
N ALA A 73 3.85 -29.02 -3.36
CA ALA A 73 4.36 -29.18 -2.00
C ALA A 73 5.01 -27.89 -1.45
N ALA A 74 5.65 -27.08 -2.29
CA ALA A 74 6.16 -25.76 -1.89
C ALA A 74 5.01 -24.77 -1.60
N TRP A 75 3.97 -24.78 -2.43
CA TRP A 75 2.79 -23.95 -2.23
C TRP A 75 2.05 -24.30 -0.93
N ASP A 76 1.83 -25.59 -0.68
CA ASP A 76 1.14 -26.06 0.52
C ASP A 76 1.91 -25.66 1.78
N ARG A 77 3.22 -25.94 1.85
CA ARG A 77 4.08 -25.52 2.96
C ARG A 77 4.03 -24.01 3.21
N ARG A 78 4.07 -23.21 2.15
CA ARG A 78 3.97 -21.75 2.23
C ARG A 78 2.60 -21.32 2.74
N SER A 79 1.52 -21.95 2.28
CA SER A 79 0.17 -21.65 2.73
C SER A 79 -0.02 -21.95 4.22
N GLU A 80 0.46 -23.11 4.70
CA GLU A 80 0.41 -23.48 6.11
C GLU A 80 1.21 -22.51 6.97
N THR A 81 2.43 -22.16 6.55
CA THR A 81 3.27 -21.19 7.26
C THR A 81 2.57 -19.83 7.37
N LEU A 82 1.98 -19.35 6.28
CA LEU A 82 1.24 -18.07 6.28
C LEU A 82 0.01 -18.13 7.17
N LEU A 83 -0.74 -19.23 7.16
CA LEU A 83 -1.92 -19.42 8.03
C LEU A 83 -1.53 -19.39 9.50
N ILE A 84 -0.46 -20.11 9.88
CA ILE A 84 0.06 -20.11 11.26
C ILE A 84 0.52 -18.71 11.66
N GLU A 85 1.24 -17.98 10.80
CA GLU A 85 1.64 -16.60 11.10
C GLU A 85 0.43 -15.69 11.31
N ILE A 86 -0.58 -15.80 10.44
CA ILE A 86 -1.81 -15.00 10.51
C ILE A 86 -2.56 -15.31 11.80
N GLU A 87 -2.70 -16.59 12.16
CA GLU A 87 -3.38 -17.03 13.38
C GLU A 87 -2.71 -16.45 14.62
N ASN A 88 -1.38 -16.58 14.74
CA ASN A 88 -0.62 -16.00 15.85
C ASN A 88 -0.77 -14.47 15.93
N ASP A 89 -0.71 -13.77 14.79
CA ASP A 89 -0.87 -12.32 14.75
C ASP A 89 -2.28 -11.87 15.17
N LEU A 90 -3.31 -12.63 14.79
CA LEU A 90 -4.69 -12.40 15.19
C LEU A 90 -4.92 -12.69 16.66
N GLU A 91 -4.43 -13.81 17.18
CA GLU A 91 -4.52 -14.16 18.60
C GLU A 91 -3.91 -13.05 19.46
N LEU A 92 -2.70 -12.59 19.13
CA LEU A 92 -2.02 -11.50 19.84
C LEU A 92 -2.77 -10.16 19.77
N ALA A 93 -3.50 -9.90 18.69
CA ALA A 93 -4.26 -8.68 18.52
C ALA A 93 -5.60 -8.74 19.27
N ILE A 94 -6.29 -9.87 19.22
CA ILE A 94 -7.57 -10.11 19.87
C ILE A 94 -7.40 -10.26 21.38
N SER A 95 -6.31 -10.87 21.86
CA SER A 95 -6.06 -11.07 23.30
C SER A 95 -5.97 -9.76 24.10
N ARG A 96 -5.82 -8.62 23.42
CA ARG A 96 -5.76 -7.27 24.02
C ARG A 96 -7.10 -6.54 23.98
N MET A 97 -8.17 -7.19 23.51
CA MET A 97 -9.47 -6.58 23.25
C MET A 97 -10.58 -7.33 23.99
N ASP A 98 -11.39 -6.59 24.76
CA ASP A 98 -12.55 -7.18 25.45
C ASP A 98 -13.76 -7.36 24.51
N THR A 99 -13.90 -6.50 23.50
CA THR A 99 -14.96 -6.58 22.48
C THR A 99 -14.42 -6.29 21.09
N LEU A 100 -14.88 -7.06 20.10
CA LEU A 100 -14.51 -6.90 18.69
C LEU A 100 -15.53 -6.02 17.97
N THR A 101 -15.22 -4.73 17.84
CA THR A 101 -16.04 -3.80 17.05
C THR A 101 -15.87 -4.04 15.54
N GLU A 102 -16.80 -3.56 14.72
CA GLU A 102 -16.69 -3.63 13.26
C GLU A 102 -15.42 -2.93 12.73
N ARG A 103 -15.02 -1.83 13.37
CA ARG A 103 -13.77 -1.12 13.07
C ARG A 103 -12.54 -1.98 13.36
N ASP A 104 -12.55 -2.72 14.46
CA ASP A 104 -11.46 -3.63 14.82
C ASP A 104 -11.37 -4.80 13.84
N ARG A 105 -12.50 -5.36 13.41
CA ARG A 105 -12.54 -6.40 12.37
C ARG A 105 -11.94 -5.92 11.05
N LEU A 106 -12.29 -4.71 10.60
CA LEU A 106 -11.71 -4.11 9.39
C LEU A 106 -10.20 -3.89 9.54
N ARG A 107 -9.74 -3.43 10.69
CA ARG A 107 -8.31 -3.27 10.98
C ARG A 107 -7.58 -4.62 10.95
N LEU A 108 -8.15 -5.65 11.57
CA LEU A 108 -7.58 -7.00 11.59
C LEU A 108 -7.53 -7.59 10.18
N LEU A 109 -8.57 -7.43 9.36
CA LEU A 109 -8.57 -7.85 7.96
C LEU A 109 -7.39 -7.25 7.17
N VAL A 110 -7.16 -5.95 7.33
CA VAL A 110 -6.01 -5.26 6.70
C VAL A 110 -4.67 -5.75 7.28
N GLN A 111 -4.61 -6.01 8.58
CA GLN A 111 -3.41 -6.57 9.21
C GLN A 111 -3.09 -7.98 8.67
N MET A 112 -4.09 -8.83 8.45
CA MET A 112 -3.90 -10.17 7.87
C MET A 112 -3.32 -10.12 6.44
N SER A 113 -3.63 -9.08 5.65
CA SER A 113 -3.08 -8.96 4.28
C SER A 113 -1.58 -8.79 4.22
N TYR A 114 -0.94 -8.30 5.28
CA TYR A 114 0.48 -7.95 5.23
C TYR A 114 1.26 -8.48 6.43
N GLY A 115 2.43 -9.04 6.15
CA GLY A 115 3.38 -9.53 7.14
C GLY A 115 4.62 -8.67 7.21
N GLN A 116 5.35 -8.77 8.32
CA GLN A 116 6.67 -8.18 8.49
C GLN A 116 7.73 -9.26 8.28
N ARG A 117 8.48 -9.19 7.18
CA ARG A 117 9.63 -10.09 6.96
C ARG A 117 10.91 -9.33 7.27
N SER A 118 11.63 -9.77 8.30
CA SER A 118 12.95 -9.25 8.63
C SER A 118 14.02 -9.91 7.74
N PHE A 119 14.85 -9.11 7.07
CA PHE A 119 16.06 -9.57 6.41
C PHE A 119 17.26 -8.76 6.89
N PHE A 120 18.45 -9.35 6.78
CA PHE A 120 19.69 -8.63 7.00
C PHE A 120 20.17 -8.06 5.66
N ASP A 121 20.32 -6.75 5.58
CA ASP A 121 20.90 -6.12 4.40
C ASP A 121 22.37 -6.54 4.30
N ARG A 122 22.75 -7.11 3.15
CA ARG A 122 24.10 -7.63 2.88
C ARG A 122 25.19 -6.56 2.93
N LYS A 123 24.86 -5.29 2.71
CA LYS A 123 25.84 -4.19 2.72
C LYS A 123 26.00 -3.56 4.09
N THR A 124 24.91 -3.41 4.83
CA THR A 124 24.91 -2.69 6.12
C THR A 124 24.91 -3.63 7.32
N HIS A 125 24.71 -4.93 7.12
CA HIS A 125 24.51 -5.95 8.17
C HIS A 125 23.41 -5.58 9.18
N GLN A 126 22.53 -4.64 8.83
CA GLN A 126 21.43 -4.22 9.68
C GLN A 126 20.19 -5.06 9.37
N ARG A 127 19.44 -5.38 10.42
CA ARG A 127 18.12 -6.00 10.31
C ARG A 127 17.13 -4.96 9.79
N GLN A 128 16.66 -5.15 8.57
CA GLN A 128 15.58 -4.37 7.98
C GLN A 128 14.31 -5.21 7.96
N SER A 129 13.18 -4.60 8.33
CA SER A 129 11.88 -5.23 8.23
C SER A 129 11.14 -4.63 7.03
N VAL A 130 10.69 -5.48 6.11
CA VAL A 130 9.89 -5.05 4.98
C VAL A 130 8.50 -5.66 5.08
N MET A 131 7.51 -4.83 4.78
CA MET A 131 6.11 -5.23 4.63
C MET A 131 6.00 -6.10 3.38
N VAL A 132 5.59 -7.36 3.56
CA VAL A 132 5.35 -8.30 2.46
C VAL A 132 3.86 -8.61 2.42
N ALA A 133 3.25 -8.52 1.24
CA ALA A 133 1.86 -8.93 1.07
C ALA A 133 1.74 -10.45 1.27
N ARG A 134 0.91 -10.86 2.23
CA ARG A 134 0.57 -12.25 2.55
C ARG A 134 -0.65 -12.71 1.75
N LEU A 135 -1.69 -11.87 1.74
CA LEU A 135 -2.94 -12.13 1.02
C LEU A 135 -3.14 -11.05 -0.04
N SER A 136 -3.44 -11.49 -1.27
CA SER A 136 -3.85 -10.58 -2.34
C SER A 136 -5.37 -10.41 -2.33
N TYR A 137 -5.88 -9.57 -1.42
CA TYR A 137 -7.29 -9.16 -1.47
C TYR A 137 -7.72 -8.56 -2.82
N PRO A 138 -6.86 -7.87 -3.60
CA PRO A 138 -7.26 -7.44 -4.94
C PRO A 138 -7.69 -8.59 -5.85
N TYR A 139 -7.07 -9.78 -5.73
CA TYR A 139 -7.45 -10.94 -6.52
C TYR A 139 -8.79 -11.52 -6.07
N TYR A 140 -8.98 -11.66 -4.76
CA TYR A 140 -10.25 -12.13 -4.20
C TYR A 140 -11.40 -11.12 -4.45
N ALA A 141 -11.11 -9.83 -4.34
CA ALA A 141 -12.05 -8.78 -4.71
C ALA A 141 -12.38 -8.85 -6.20
N ALA A 142 -11.39 -9.09 -7.07
CA ALA A 142 -11.63 -9.29 -8.49
C ALA A 142 -12.54 -10.49 -8.76
N GLU A 143 -12.33 -11.62 -8.06
CA GLU A 143 -13.19 -12.81 -8.15
C GLU A 143 -14.64 -12.52 -7.69
N ILE A 144 -14.81 -11.77 -6.60
CA ILE A 144 -16.14 -11.31 -6.15
C ILE A 144 -16.79 -10.39 -7.20
N ILE A 145 -15.99 -9.59 -7.88
CA ILE A 145 -16.45 -8.59 -8.87
C ILE A 145 -16.72 -9.24 -10.24
N ASP A 146 -16.06 -10.35 -10.58
CA ASP A 146 -16.13 -11.03 -11.89
C ASP A 146 -17.57 -11.44 -12.26
N ASP A 147 -18.34 -11.88 -11.26
CA ASP A 147 -19.76 -12.26 -11.42
C ASP A 147 -20.73 -11.07 -11.55
N HIS A 148 -20.24 -9.83 -11.45
CA HIS A 148 -21.08 -8.63 -11.46
C HIS A 148 -20.91 -7.83 -12.75
N LYS A 149 -22.04 -7.49 -13.39
CA LYS A 149 -22.06 -6.53 -14.51
C LYS A 149 -21.55 -5.16 -14.06
N ALA A 150 -20.83 -4.46 -14.95
CA ALA A 150 -20.26 -3.14 -14.69
C ALA A 150 -21.27 -2.15 -14.09
N ASP A 151 -22.48 -2.06 -14.64
CA ASP A 151 -23.52 -1.13 -14.16
C ASP A 151 -23.93 -1.42 -12.71
N ARG A 152 -24.01 -2.71 -12.33
CA ARG A 152 -24.36 -3.12 -10.98
C ARG A 152 -23.26 -2.75 -9.99
N LEU A 153 -22.00 -2.92 -10.38
CA LEU A 153 -20.85 -2.52 -9.57
C LEU A 153 -20.82 -1.00 -9.37
N THR A 154 -21.04 -0.22 -10.42
CA THR A 154 -21.14 1.23 -10.33
C THR A 154 -22.22 1.64 -9.34
N GLN A 155 -23.42 1.03 -9.43
CA GLN A 155 -24.50 1.30 -8.49
C GLN A 155 -24.13 0.94 -7.05
N MET A 156 -23.53 -0.22 -6.80
CA MET A 156 -23.09 -0.64 -5.47
C MET A 156 -22.07 0.34 -4.87
N VAL A 157 -21.09 0.78 -5.68
CA VAL A 157 -20.09 1.75 -5.25
C VAL A 157 -20.74 3.09 -4.95
N LEU A 158 -21.63 3.58 -5.81
CA LEU A 158 -22.34 4.85 -5.59
C LEU A 158 -23.17 4.81 -4.30
N GLU A 159 -23.94 3.75 -4.08
CA GLU A 159 -24.73 3.57 -2.86
C GLU A 159 -23.84 3.54 -1.61
N HIS A 160 -22.68 2.89 -1.69
CA HIS A 160 -21.70 2.89 -0.60
C HIS A 160 -21.16 4.29 -0.32
N LEU A 161 -20.78 5.03 -1.36
CA LEU A 161 -20.27 6.39 -1.23
C LEU A 161 -21.32 7.37 -0.71
N GLU A 162 -22.59 7.22 -1.09
CA GLU A 162 -23.70 7.99 -0.56
C GLU A 162 -23.93 7.73 0.93
N LYS A 163 -23.88 6.46 1.35
CA LYS A 163 -23.93 6.09 2.77
C LYS A 163 -22.75 6.66 3.55
N ALA A 164 -21.55 6.60 2.98
CA ALA A 164 -20.35 7.18 3.58
C ALA A 164 -20.48 8.70 3.76
N ARG A 165 -21.01 9.40 2.74
CA ARG A 165 -21.29 10.84 2.81
C ARG A 165 -22.30 11.17 3.90
N ALA A 166 -23.41 10.44 3.99
CA ALA A 166 -24.41 10.63 5.04
C ALA A 166 -23.83 10.40 6.45
N THR A 167 -22.96 9.40 6.58
CA THR A 167 -22.26 9.12 7.85
C THR A 167 -21.30 10.24 8.23
N LEU A 168 -20.53 10.76 7.26
CA LEU A 168 -19.65 11.92 7.46
C LEU A 168 -20.44 13.18 7.85
N GLU A 169 -21.58 13.42 7.22
CA GLU A 169 -22.49 14.53 7.55
C GLU A 169 -22.88 14.46 9.04
N ILE A 170 -23.31 13.30 9.52
CA ILE A 170 -23.68 13.12 10.93
C ILE A 170 -22.46 13.29 11.85
N ALA A 171 -21.33 12.67 11.53
CA ALA A 171 -20.13 12.72 12.38
C ALA A 171 -19.57 14.15 12.52
N LEU A 172 -19.51 14.91 11.42
CA LEU A 172 -19.13 16.32 11.44
C LEU A 172 -20.16 17.17 12.18
N GLY A 173 -21.44 16.89 11.97
CA GLY A 173 -22.54 17.51 12.70
C GLY A 173 -22.41 17.34 14.20
N GLN A 174 -22.08 16.14 14.67
CA GLN A 174 -21.84 15.83 16.09
C GLN A 174 -20.67 16.64 16.65
N ALA A 175 -19.55 16.68 15.94
CA ALA A 175 -18.38 17.46 16.36
C ALA A 175 -18.72 18.96 16.48
N GLU A 176 -19.45 19.50 15.49
CA GLU A 176 -19.84 20.92 15.47
C GLU A 176 -20.89 21.26 16.52
N PHE A 177 -21.88 20.39 16.70
CA PHE A 177 -22.91 20.52 17.73
C PHE A 177 -22.30 20.48 19.13
N HIS A 178 -21.35 19.58 19.40
CA HIS A 178 -20.61 19.58 20.66
C HIS A 178 -19.80 20.86 20.87
N ARG A 179 -19.16 21.39 19.81
CA ARG A 179 -18.43 22.66 19.86
C ARG A 179 -19.33 23.83 20.21
N LEU A 180 -20.58 23.81 19.73
CA LEU A 180 -21.57 24.87 19.87
C LEU A 180 -22.60 24.60 20.98
N ALA A 181 -22.41 23.57 21.80
CA ALA A 181 -23.44 23.08 22.71
C ALA A 181 -23.97 24.16 23.68
N THR A 182 -23.09 25.05 24.14
CA THR A 182 -23.40 26.15 25.06
C THR A 182 -23.70 27.48 24.38
N ALA A 183 -23.58 27.56 23.05
CA ALA A 183 -23.79 28.79 22.30
C ALA A 183 -25.29 29.05 22.09
N THR A 184 -25.68 30.33 22.12
CA THR A 184 -27.02 30.75 21.70
C THR A 184 -27.03 31.10 20.20
N LEU A 185 -28.21 31.13 19.59
CA LEU A 185 -28.38 31.37 18.16
C LEU A 185 -27.79 32.73 17.69
N ASP A 186 -27.78 33.74 18.57
CA ASP A 186 -27.21 35.06 18.28
C ASP A 186 -25.68 35.04 18.25
N GLN A 187 -25.04 34.13 18.98
CA GLN A 187 -23.59 33.96 19.03
C GLN A 187 -23.03 33.18 17.83
N LEU A 188 -23.90 32.56 17.03
CA LEU A 188 -23.51 31.85 15.82
C LEU A 188 -23.12 32.82 14.69
N GLU A 189 -22.22 32.38 13.82
CA GLU A 189 -21.88 33.08 12.59
C GLU A 189 -23.15 33.28 11.73
N GLU A 190 -23.30 34.45 11.10
CA GLU A 190 -24.50 34.81 10.31
C GLU A 190 -24.87 33.73 9.29
N ARG A 191 -23.87 33.21 8.58
CA ARG A 191 -24.05 32.14 7.58
C ARG A 191 -24.62 30.86 8.17
N THR A 192 -24.19 30.50 9.37
CA THR A 192 -24.69 29.32 10.10
C THR A 192 -26.11 29.54 10.55
N ARG A 193 -26.43 30.75 11.03
CA ARG A 193 -27.78 31.14 11.43
C ARG A 193 -28.75 31.08 10.24
N GLU A 194 -28.37 31.68 9.11
CA GLU A 194 -29.13 31.62 7.86
C GLU A 194 -29.30 30.18 7.36
N HIS A 195 -28.25 29.36 7.42
CA HIS A 195 -28.33 27.96 7.00
C HIS A 195 -29.30 27.16 7.87
N LEU A 196 -29.22 27.30 9.21
CA LEU A 196 -30.16 26.68 10.13
C LEU A 196 -31.60 27.15 9.88
N ARG A 197 -31.80 28.43 9.60
CA ARG A 197 -33.13 28.99 9.25
C ARG A 197 -33.72 28.36 7.99
N ASN A 198 -32.90 28.12 6.98
CA ASN A 198 -33.35 27.57 5.70
C ASN A 198 -33.52 26.04 5.71
N SER A 199 -32.82 25.35 6.62
CA SER A 199 -32.78 23.88 6.66
C SER A 199 -33.72 23.28 7.72
N LEU A 200 -34.02 24.01 8.79
CA LEU A 200 -34.93 23.59 9.84
C LEU A 200 -36.35 24.11 9.61
N SER A 201 -37.34 23.49 10.25
CA SER A 201 -38.70 24.01 10.23
C SER A 201 -38.81 25.30 11.08
N ASP A 202 -39.73 26.19 10.71
CA ASP A 202 -39.99 27.45 11.43
C ASP A 202 -40.26 27.25 12.92
N SER A 203 -40.91 26.13 13.30
CA SER A 203 -41.19 25.79 14.69
C SER A 203 -39.90 25.48 15.48
N LEU A 204 -39.00 24.69 14.91
CA LEU A 204 -37.73 24.31 15.54
C LEU A 204 -36.79 25.51 15.63
N TYR A 205 -36.73 26.33 14.59
CA TYR A 205 -35.89 27.53 14.58
C TYR A 205 -36.31 28.53 15.66
N LYS A 206 -37.61 28.71 15.89
CA LYS A 206 -38.13 29.54 16.98
C LYS A 206 -37.75 28.97 18.35
N THR A 207 -37.85 27.66 18.56
CA THR A 207 -37.43 27.02 19.82
C THR A 207 -35.93 27.20 20.09
N LEU A 208 -35.10 27.14 19.05
CA LEU A 208 -33.66 27.40 19.14
C LEU A 208 -33.32 28.86 19.47
N SER A 209 -34.19 29.81 19.10
CA SER A 209 -33.99 31.22 19.46
C SER A 209 -34.18 31.51 20.96
N THR A 210 -34.92 30.64 21.65
CA THR A 210 -35.26 30.81 23.08
C THR A 210 -34.39 29.99 24.03
N GLY A 211 -33.51 29.12 23.54
CA GLY A 211 -32.73 28.19 24.36
C GLY A 211 -31.34 27.87 23.81
N THR A 212 -30.66 26.90 24.44
CA THR A 212 -29.36 26.41 23.96
C THR A 212 -29.54 25.23 23.00
N LEU A 213 -28.49 24.91 22.23
CA LEU A 213 -28.51 23.74 21.34
C LEU A 213 -28.64 22.42 22.12
N HIS A 214 -28.08 22.34 23.33
CA HIS A 214 -28.04 21.10 24.12
C HIS A 214 -29.42 20.69 24.70
N ASP A 215 -30.32 21.65 24.93
CA ASP A 215 -31.60 21.39 25.62
C ASP A 215 -32.68 20.78 24.72
N GLN A 216 -32.35 20.46 23.47
CA GLN A 216 -33.32 20.00 22.48
C GLN A 216 -33.60 18.48 22.60
N PRO A 217 -34.85 18.04 22.39
CA PRO A 217 -35.21 16.63 22.28
C PRO A 217 -34.34 15.90 21.24
N PRO A 218 -34.09 14.59 21.42
CA PRO A 218 -33.18 13.82 20.56
C PRO A 218 -33.59 13.84 19.07
N GLU A 219 -34.89 13.85 18.77
CA GLU A 219 -35.39 13.94 17.38
C GLU A 219 -35.06 15.29 16.73
N GLN A 220 -35.09 16.37 17.50
CA GLN A 220 -34.79 17.73 17.03
C GLN A 220 -33.28 17.93 16.92
N ALA A 221 -32.53 17.41 17.90
CA ALA A 221 -31.07 17.37 17.88
C ALA A 221 -30.55 16.69 16.61
N TYR A 222 -31.16 15.59 16.16
CA TYR A 222 -30.77 14.92 14.91
C TYR A 222 -30.90 15.83 13.67
N GLN A 223 -31.98 16.61 13.57
CA GLN A 223 -32.18 17.54 12.44
C GLN A 223 -31.13 18.67 12.46
N ILE A 224 -30.81 19.18 13.64
CA ILE A 224 -29.79 20.22 13.84
C ILE A 224 -28.40 19.68 13.51
N LEU A 225 -28.06 18.50 14.04
CA LEU A 225 -26.82 17.78 13.74
C LEU A 225 -26.62 17.64 12.23
N ARG A 226 -27.67 17.17 11.54
CA ARG A 226 -27.64 16.99 10.09
C ARG A 226 -27.43 18.30 9.35
N ALA A 227 -28.14 19.37 9.72
CA ALA A 227 -27.99 20.69 9.12
C ALA A 227 -26.57 21.26 9.30
N LEU A 228 -26.04 21.24 10.53
CA LEU A 228 -24.69 21.70 10.83
C LEU A 228 -23.63 20.87 10.08
N GLY A 229 -23.80 19.55 10.08
CA GLY A 229 -22.95 18.62 9.35
C GLY A 229 -22.95 18.87 7.84
N ASN A 230 -24.12 19.12 7.26
CA ASN A 230 -24.26 19.40 5.83
C ASN A 230 -23.58 20.72 5.44
N GLN A 231 -23.76 21.77 6.24
CA GLN A 231 -23.10 23.05 6.04
C GLN A 231 -21.58 22.91 6.07
N LEU A 232 -21.06 22.24 7.11
CA LEU A 232 -19.63 22.05 7.29
C LEU A 232 -19.04 21.21 6.16
N LEU A 233 -19.69 20.09 5.81
CA LEU A 233 -19.27 19.22 4.72
C LEU A 233 -19.25 19.97 3.38
N THR A 234 -20.28 20.76 3.09
CA THR A 234 -20.36 21.58 1.88
C THR A 234 -19.23 22.62 1.82
N ARG A 235 -18.96 23.30 2.94
CA ARG A 235 -17.85 24.25 3.04
C ARG A 235 -16.52 23.56 2.80
N THR A 236 -16.27 22.45 3.48
CA THR A 236 -15.04 21.66 3.30
C THR A 236 -14.88 21.18 1.86
N TYR A 237 -15.94 20.73 1.21
CA TYR A 237 -15.88 20.32 -0.20
C TYR A 237 -15.58 21.49 -1.14
N ARG A 238 -16.09 22.70 -0.88
CA ARG A 238 -15.74 23.89 -1.65
C ARG A 238 -14.26 24.25 -1.49
N GLU A 239 -13.77 24.29 -0.26
CA GLU A 239 -12.36 24.58 0.04
C GLU A 239 -11.44 23.52 -0.60
N LEU A 240 -11.83 22.26 -0.52
CA LEU A 240 -11.12 21.14 -1.14
C LEU A 240 -11.09 21.25 -2.67
N PHE A 241 -12.24 21.56 -3.29
CA PHE A 241 -12.34 21.74 -4.73
C PHE A 241 -11.41 22.86 -5.21
N LEU A 242 -11.43 24.01 -4.54
CA LEU A 242 -10.55 25.13 -4.87
C LEU A 242 -9.08 24.72 -4.74
N SER A 243 -8.70 24.07 -3.65
CA SER A 243 -7.33 23.61 -3.45
C SER A 243 -6.85 22.62 -4.52
N VAL A 244 -7.71 21.70 -4.96
CA VAL A 244 -7.38 20.75 -6.03
C VAL A 244 -7.33 21.47 -7.37
N ALA A 245 -8.33 22.26 -7.70
CA ALA A 245 -8.41 22.99 -8.96
C ALA A 245 -7.23 23.94 -9.15
N ASP A 246 -6.86 24.70 -8.11
CA ASP A 246 -5.73 25.64 -8.16
C ASP A 246 -4.41 24.90 -8.43
N ARG A 247 -4.19 23.77 -7.76
CA ARG A 247 -2.98 22.96 -7.96
C ARG A 247 -2.90 22.40 -9.39
N GLU A 248 -3.97 21.77 -9.85
CA GLU A 248 -3.98 21.16 -11.18
C GLU A 248 -3.97 22.22 -12.29
N TRP A 249 -4.52 23.41 -12.05
CA TRP A 249 -4.44 24.54 -12.97
C TRP A 249 -3.01 25.04 -13.18
N VAL A 250 -2.22 25.16 -12.11
CA VAL A 250 -0.79 25.55 -12.21
C VAL A 250 -0.01 24.52 -13.02
N GLU A 251 -0.27 23.24 -12.80
CA GLU A 251 0.34 22.14 -13.56
C GLU A 251 -0.07 22.22 -15.05
N TYR A 252 -1.36 22.43 -15.34
CA TYR A 252 -1.84 22.63 -16.70
C TYR A 252 -1.18 23.83 -17.40
N LEU A 253 -1.03 24.97 -16.73
CA LEU A 253 -0.33 26.13 -17.30
C LEU A 253 1.14 25.81 -17.63
N THR A 254 1.79 25.00 -16.81
CA THR A 254 3.17 24.53 -17.05
C THR A 254 3.22 23.64 -18.29
N GLN A 255 2.26 22.73 -18.45
CA GLN A 255 2.12 21.88 -19.64
C GLN A 255 1.82 22.71 -20.90
N MET A 256 1.01 23.75 -20.80
CA MET A 256 0.70 24.65 -21.90
C MET A 256 1.92 25.43 -22.38
N GLU A 257 2.80 25.87 -21.47
CA GLU A 257 4.05 26.55 -21.85
C GLU A 257 5.04 25.57 -22.53
N ALA A 258 5.14 24.34 -22.02
CA ALA A 258 5.91 23.28 -22.68
C ALA A 258 5.36 22.95 -24.07
N LEU A 259 4.03 22.86 -24.21
CA LEU A 259 3.34 22.64 -25.48
C LEU A 259 3.66 23.75 -26.48
N ARG A 260 3.58 25.02 -26.06
CA ARG A 260 3.91 26.20 -26.88
C ARG A 260 5.34 26.12 -27.43
N THR A 261 6.29 25.71 -26.59
CA THR A 261 7.70 25.56 -26.98
C THR A 261 7.90 24.39 -27.95
N SER A 262 7.24 23.25 -27.70
CA SER A 262 7.37 22.03 -28.52
C SER A 262 6.73 22.16 -29.92
N ILE A 263 5.59 22.85 -30.04
CA ILE A 263 4.87 23.01 -31.31
C ILE A 263 5.64 23.92 -32.28
N GLY A 264 6.41 24.87 -31.75
CA GLY A 264 7.36 25.64 -32.55
C GLY A 264 8.34 24.75 -33.32
N LEU A 265 8.70 23.58 -32.78
CA LEU A 265 9.59 22.60 -33.42
C LEU A 265 8.84 21.66 -34.39
N GLU A 266 7.53 21.43 -34.20
CA GLU A 266 6.71 20.62 -35.11
C GLU A 266 6.28 21.36 -36.39
N ALA A 267 6.37 22.69 -36.43
CA ALA A 267 6.12 23.49 -37.63
C ALA A 267 7.01 23.08 -38.82
N TYR A 268 8.16 22.43 -38.56
CA TYR A 268 9.03 21.86 -39.58
C TYR A 268 8.42 20.65 -40.33
N GLY A 269 7.37 20.03 -39.79
CA GLY A 269 6.70 18.84 -40.35
C GLY A 269 5.55 19.12 -41.32
N GLN A 270 5.42 20.35 -41.87
CA GLN A 270 4.37 20.77 -42.81
C GLN A 270 2.92 20.66 -42.30
N ARG A 271 2.72 20.51 -41.00
CA ARG A 271 1.40 20.59 -40.35
C ARG A 271 1.19 21.99 -39.78
N ASP A 272 -0.03 22.51 -39.86
CA ASP A 272 -0.35 23.82 -39.31
C ASP A 272 -0.17 23.81 -37.77
N PRO A 273 0.82 24.55 -37.23
CA PRO A 273 1.12 24.55 -35.79
C PRO A 273 -0.05 25.10 -34.96
N LEU A 274 -0.86 26.00 -35.51
CA LEU A 274 -2.00 26.57 -34.79
C LEU A 274 -3.10 25.53 -34.57
N VAL A 275 -3.36 24.70 -35.58
CA VAL A 275 -4.35 23.61 -35.49
C VAL A 275 -3.89 22.56 -34.48
N GLN A 276 -2.62 22.16 -34.53
CA GLN A 276 -2.06 21.20 -33.58
C GLN A 276 -2.07 21.73 -32.15
N TYR A 277 -1.75 23.02 -31.97
CA TYR A 277 -1.80 23.66 -30.65
C TYR A 277 -3.21 23.64 -30.08
N LYS A 278 -4.22 24.02 -30.86
CA LYS A 278 -5.62 24.00 -30.41
C LYS A 278 -6.08 22.59 -30.03
N SER A 279 -5.77 21.60 -30.86
CA SER A 279 -6.14 20.20 -30.57
C SER A 279 -5.50 19.70 -29.28
N ARG A 280 -4.18 19.82 -29.15
CA ARG A 280 -3.47 19.34 -27.95
C ARG A 280 -3.84 20.13 -26.70
N ALA A 281 -4.04 21.44 -26.81
CA ALA A 281 -4.50 22.27 -25.69
C ALA A 281 -5.89 21.83 -25.21
N PHE A 282 -6.78 21.45 -26.12
CA PHE A 282 -8.09 20.90 -25.77
C PHE A 282 -7.96 19.56 -25.04
N ASP A 283 -7.11 18.66 -25.53
CA ASP A 283 -6.86 17.36 -24.88
C ASP A 283 -6.28 17.54 -23.46
N LEU A 284 -5.32 18.45 -23.30
CA LEU A 284 -4.76 18.80 -21.98
C LEU A 284 -5.82 19.39 -21.05
N PHE A 285 -6.72 20.23 -21.56
CA PHE A 285 -7.81 20.78 -20.77
C PHE A 285 -8.84 19.71 -20.36
N ALA A 286 -9.18 18.78 -21.24
CA ALA A 286 -10.05 17.65 -20.92
C ALA A 286 -9.42 16.77 -19.81
N ALA A 287 -8.13 16.45 -19.95
CA ALA A 287 -7.37 15.69 -18.95
C ALA A 287 -7.29 16.42 -17.60
N LEU A 288 -7.15 17.75 -17.61
CA LEU A 288 -7.21 18.59 -16.41
C LEU A 288 -8.56 18.40 -15.68
N LEU A 289 -9.68 18.48 -16.39
CA LEU A 289 -11.00 18.32 -15.79
C LEU A 289 -11.17 16.94 -15.15
N ASP A 290 -10.71 15.88 -15.81
CA ASP A 290 -10.77 14.52 -15.27
C ASP A 290 -9.85 14.34 -14.05
N THR A 291 -8.66 14.93 -14.08
CA THR A 291 -7.73 14.92 -12.95
C THR A 291 -8.31 15.66 -11.74
N ILE A 292 -8.95 16.81 -11.95
CA ILE A 292 -9.64 17.56 -10.88
C ILE A 292 -10.78 16.71 -10.30
N ARG A 293 -11.62 16.08 -11.14
CA ARG A 293 -12.73 15.22 -10.68
C ARG A 293 -12.21 14.05 -9.84
N ALA A 294 -11.22 13.30 -10.36
CA ALA A 294 -10.64 12.16 -9.66
C ALA A 294 -9.95 12.57 -8.35
N GLY A 295 -9.19 13.68 -8.38
CA GLY A 295 -8.52 14.26 -7.22
C GLY A 295 -9.50 14.70 -6.14
N MET A 296 -10.62 15.29 -6.53
CA MET A 296 -11.70 15.70 -5.63
C MET A 296 -12.33 14.48 -4.96
N VAL A 297 -12.84 13.50 -5.74
CA VAL A 297 -13.49 12.29 -5.20
C VAL A 297 -12.55 11.53 -4.25
N SER A 298 -11.28 11.36 -4.64
CA SER A 298 -10.28 10.66 -3.82
C SER A 298 -10.05 11.35 -2.46
N ARG A 299 -10.10 12.68 -2.41
CA ARG A 299 -9.89 13.44 -1.18
C ARG A 299 -11.17 13.61 -0.35
N MET A 300 -12.35 13.69 -0.97
CA MET A 300 -13.64 13.82 -0.29
C MET A 300 -13.85 12.73 0.77
N PHE A 301 -13.54 11.48 0.43
CA PHE A 301 -13.75 10.32 1.32
C PHE A 301 -12.55 10.02 2.25
N ARG A 302 -11.44 10.77 2.12
CA ARG A 302 -10.31 10.72 3.05
C ARG A 302 -10.42 11.73 4.18
N LEU A 303 -11.44 12.59 4.14
CA LEU A 303 -11.71 13.56 5.20
C LEU A 303 -11.94 12.83 6.51
N ARG A 304 -11.08 13.08 7.50
CA ARG A 304 -11.32 12.62 8.87
C ARG A 304 -12.06 13.72 9.60
N ALA A 305 -13.26 13.42 10.09
CA ALA A 305 -13.83 14.22 11.16
C ALA A 305 -12.82 14.20 12.32
N ALA A 306 -12.35 15.36 12.76
CA ALA A 306 -11.59 15.43 13.99
C ALA A 306 -12.50 14.86 15.08
N ALA A 307 -12.12 13.71 15.65
CA ALA A 307 -12.84 13.18 16.79
C ALA A 307 -12.88 14.28 17.87
N PRO A 308 -13.98 14.41 18.64
CA PRO A 308 -13.94 15.23 19.83
C PRO A 308 -12.75 14.73 20.65
N VAL A 309 -11.76 15.61 20.79
CA VAL A 309 -10.56 15.32 21.56
C VAL A 309 -11.07 15.04 22.96
N SER A 310 -11.05 13.78 23.40
CA SER A 310 -11.07 13.49 24.81
C SER A 310 -9.87 14.23 25.39
N ALA A 311 -10.13 15.34 26.06
CA ALA A 311 -9.15 16.06 26.85
C ALA A 311 -8.59 15.06 27.87
N GLY A 312 -7.38 14.55 27.60
CA GLY A 312 -6.73 13.58 28.47
C GLY A 312 -5.93 12.51 27.76
N MET A 313 -4.96 12.88 26.92
CA MET A 313 -3.72 12.11 26.75
C MET A 313 -2.67 13.06 26.16
N GLY A 314 -1.80 13.56 27.03
CA GLY A 314 -0.72 14.46 26.68
C GLY A 314 0.23 13.80 25.69
N VAL A 315 0.25 14.31 24.47
CA VAL A 315 1.41 14.16 23.59
C VAL A 315 2.42 15.18 24.07
N ALA A 316 3.38 14.72 24.87
CA ALA A 316 4.57 15.48 25.18
C ALA A 316 5.26 15.89 23.86
N PRO A 317 5.70 17.14 23.69
CA PRO A 317 6.37 17.58 22.48
C PRO A 317 7.67 16.79 22.30
N ALA A 318 7.86 16.28 21.09
CA ALA A 318 9.09 15.64 20.66
C ALA A 318 10.26 16.60 20.89
N GLN A 319 11.10 16.27 21.88
CA GLN A 319 12.41 16.88 22.03
C GLN A 319 13.29 16.41 20.87
N GLY A 320 14.16 17.33 20.41
CA GLY A 320 14.98 17.22 19.21
C GLY A 320 16.02 16.08 19.20
N PRO A 321 16.93 16.09 18.20
CA PRO A 321 17.77 14.93 17.89
C PRO A 321 18.69 14.58 19.06
N ALA A 322 18.61 13.32 19.47
CA ALA A 322 19.44 12.75 20.52
C ALA A 322 20.92 12.77 20.09
N SER A 323 21.74 13.51 20.85
CA SER A 323 23.19 13.27 20.94
C SER A 323 23.46 11.85 21.44
N PRO A 324 24.54 11.20 20.98
CA PRO A 324 24.82 9.81 21.29
C PRO A 324 25.21 9.62 22.75
N ALA A 325 24.65 8.58 23.37
CA ALA A 325 24.94 8.15 24.74
C ALA A 325 26.42 7.75 24.95
N PRO A 326 26.94 7.86 26.19
CA PRO A 326 28.35 7.64 26.51
C PRO A 326 28.72 6.16 26.44
N ARG A 327 29.93 5.88 25.94
CA ARG A 327 30.55 4.55 25.96
C ARG A 327 30.69 4.06 27.40
N ALA A 328 30.13 2.88 27.67
CA ALA A 328 30.42 2.12 28.87
C ALA A 328 31.92 1.77 28.93
N SER A 329 32.48 1.98 30.11
CA SER A 329 33.83 1.64 30.53
C SER A 329 34.06 0.13 30.51
N THR A 330 35.11 -0.30 29.82
CA THR A 330 35.76 -1.60 30.02
C THR A 330 36.32 -1.69 31.45
N PRO A 331 36.23 -2.86 32.13
CA PRO A 331 36.93 -3.06 33.38
C PRO A 331 38.42 -3.27 33.12
N GLU A 332 39.19 -2.55 33.93
CA GLU A 332 40.63 -2.53 34.06
C GLU A 332 41.14 -3.87 34.64
N SER A 333 41.95 -4.59 33.86
CA SER A 333 42.78 -5.70 34.37
C SER A 333 44.19 -5.18 34.66
N THR A 334 44.57 -5.27 35.93
CA THR A 334 45.84 -4.83 36.52
C THR A 334 47.07 -5.55 35.92
N PRO A 335 48.24 -4.90 35.82
CA PRO A 335 49.42 -5.45 35.14
C PRO A 335 50.37 -6.23 36.07
N GLY A 336 51.08 -7.20 35.51
CA GLY A 336 52.23 -7.87 36.13
C GLY A 336 53.11 -8.57 35.06
N PRO A 337 54.44 -8.68 35.25
CA PRO A 337 55.40 -8.31 34.21
C PRO A 337 56.16 -9.49 33.57
N GLY A 338 56.64 -9.30 32.33
CA GLY A 338 57.86 -9.98 31.86
C GLY A 338 57.88 -10.45 30.40
N ALA A 339 59.00 -10.12 29.74
CA ALA A 339 59.59 -10.77 28.56
C ALA A 339 59.19 -10.31 27.13
N SER A 340 59.90 -9.27 26.66
CA SER A 340 60.78 -9.27 25.47
C SER A 340 60.54 -10.32 24.37
N LYS A 341 60.18 -9.88 23.15
CA LYS A 341 61.08 -9.91 21.95
C LYS A 341 60.42 -9.45 20.64
N ARG A 342 61.13 -8.53 20.00
CA ARG A 342 61.43 -8.41 18.54
C ARG A 342 60.34 -7.97 17.54
N ARG A 343 60.47 -6.67 17.20
CA ARG A 343 60.30 -6.09 15.85
C ARG A 343 60.91 -6.98 14.76
N ARG A 344 60.15 -7.18 13.68
CA ARG A 344 60.70 -7.29 12.31
C ARG A 344 59.91 -6.38 11.36
N LYS A 345 60.58 -5.30 10.96
CA LYS A 345 60.33 -4.54 9.72
C LYS A 345 60.94 -5.34 8.57
N ARG A 346 60.24 -5.41 7.43
CA ARG A 346 60.72 -5.50 6.03
C ARG A 346 59.48 -5.86 5.18
N ARG A 347 59.27 -5.30 4.00
CA ARG A 347 59.92 -4.24 3.23
C ARG A 347 58.91 -3.86 2.15
#